data_AF-A0A7V2NHG2-F1
#
_entry.id   AF-A0A7V2NHG2-F1
#
_cell.length_a   1.000
_cell.length_b   1.000
_cell.length_c   1.000
_cell.angle_alpha   90.00
_cell.angle_beta   90.00
_cell.angle_gamma   90.00
#
_symmetry.space_group_name_H-M   'P 1'
#
loop_
_entity.id
_entity.type
_entity.pdbx_description
1 polymer ?
#
loop_
_entity_poly.entity_id
_entity_poly.type
_entity_poly.pdbx_seq_one_letter_code
_entity_poly.pdbx_strand_id
1 'polypeptide(L)' 'TIARSAEAHEPQRLVGYLEEIANRLHKFYGACRVIGEDEAVSNARAALVLATGIVLKEGLHLLGVEAPERM' A
#
# COMPACT_ATOMS: atom_id res chain seq x y z
N THR A 1 -2.30 7.39 -11.55
CA THR A 1 -2.14 8.47 -10.55
C THR A 1 -0.85 9.25 -10.75
N ILE A 2 0.30 8.58 -10.86
CA ILE A 2 1.63 9.25 -10.96
C ILE A 2 1.74 10.17 -12.19
N ALA A 3 1.51 9.67 -13.41
CA ALA A 3 1.60 10.49 -14.63
C ALA A 3 0.73 11.76 -14.56
N ARG A 4 -0.54 11.62 -14.14
CA ARG A 4 -1.46 12.76 -13.95
C ARG A 4 -0.97 13.76 -12.89
N SER A 5 -0.34 13.28 -11.82
CA SER A 5 0.19 14.14 -10.75
C SER A 5 1.44 14.89 -11.23
N ALA A 6 2.26 14.26 -12.06
CA ALA A 6 3.43 14.88 -12.67
C ALA A 6 3.05 15.93 -13.72
N GLU A 7 2.12 15.61 -14.63
CA GLU A 7 1.62 16.51 -15.67
C GLU A 7 0.96 17.77 -15.09
N ALA A 8 0.20 17.61 -13.99
CA ALA A 8 -0.49 18.72 -13.34
C ALA A 8 0.35 19.45 -12.29
N HIS A 9 1.56 18.97 -11.96
CA HIS A 9 2.37 19.44 -10.83
C HIS A 9 1.62 19.40 -9.48
N GLU A 10 0.88 18.31 -9.24
CA GLU A 10 0.00 18.12 -8.07
C GLU A 10 0.41 16.90 -7.22
N PRO A 11 1.52 16.96 -6.46
CA PRO A 11 2.01 15.83 -5.65
C PRO A 11 1.00 15.37 -4.58
N GLN A 12 0.11 16.25 -4.11
CA GLN A 12 -0.95 15.92 -3.15
C GLN A 12 -1.89 14.80 -3.62
N ARG A 13 -2.00 14.59 -4.94
CA ARG A 13 -2.82 13.50 -5.50
C ARG A 13 -2.20 12.13 -5.24
N LEU A 14 -0.86 12.06 -5.26
CA LEU A 14 -0.16 10.84 -4.87
C LEU A 14 -0.33 10.60 -3.37
N VAL A 15 -0.24 11.64 -2.53
CA VAL A 15 -0.47 11.54 -1.08
C VAL A 15 -1.85 10.96 -0.78
N GLY A 16 -2.92 11.54 -1.34
CA GLY A 16 -4.28 11.06 -1.10
C GLY A 16 -4.50 9.61 -1.59
N TYR A 17 -3.86 9.23 -2.69
CA TYR A 17 -3.89 7.84 -3.18
C TYR A 17 -3.20 6.87 -2.22
N LEU A 18 -2.03 7.22 -1.68
CA LEU A 18 -1.32 6.38 -0.71
C LEU A 18 -2.09 6.27 0.60
N GLU A 19 -2.71 7.36 1.04
CA GLU A 19 -3.59 7.36 2.22
C GLU A 19 -4.80 6.43 2.02
N GLU A 20 -5.44 6.48 0.87
CA GLU A 20 -6.56 5.59 0.54
C GLU A 20 -6.12 4.11 0.57
N ILE A 21 -4.96 3.79 -0.02
CA ILE A 21 -4.40 2.44 0.01
C ILE A 21 -4.13 1.99 1.45
N ALA A 22 -3.44 2.82 2.24
CA ALA A 22 -3.12 2.51 3.62
C ALA A 22 -4.37 2.23 4.46
N ASN A 23 -5.41 3.06 4.28
CA ASN A 23 -6.70 2.88 4.94
C ASN A 23 -7.40 1.57 4.54
N ARG A 24 -7.36 1.21 3.25
CA ARG A 24 -7.94 -0.06 2.77
C ARG A 24 -7.16 -1.27 3.28
N LEU A 25 -5.83 -1.19 3.31
CA LEU A 25 -4.97 -2.24 3.86
C LEU A 25 -5.23 -2.43 5.37
N HIS A 26 -5.36 -1.34 6.12
CA HIS A 26 -5.65 -1.40 7.55
C HIS A 26 -7.00 -2.08 7.84
N LYS A 27 -8.05 -1.71 7.09
CA LYS A 27 -9.37 -2.39 7.18
C LYS A 27 -9.28 -3.87 6.81
N PHE A 28 -8.54 -4.20 5.74
CA PHE A 28 -8.30 -5.58 5.34
C PHE A 28 -7.61 -6.38 6.44
N TYR A 29 -6.59 -5.82 7.09
CA TYR A 29 -5.84 -6.51 8.16
C TYR A 29 -6.74 -6.89 9.35
N GLY A 30 -7.69 -6.02 9.72
CA GLY A 30 -8.65 -6.31 10.80
C GLY A 30 -9.75 -7.30 10.40
N ALA A 31 -10.13 -7.35 9.12
CA ALA A 31 -11.23 -8.19 8.63
C ALA A 31 -10.78 -9.56 8.09
N CYS A 32 -9.54 -9.68 7.63
CA CYS A 32 -9.03 -10.86 6.92
C CYS A 32 -7.73 -11.34 7.56
N ARG A 33 -7.81 -12.49 8.25
CA ARG A 33 -6.62 -13.13 8.81
C ARG A 33 -5.69 -13.61 7.69
N VAL A 34 -4.44 -13.13 7.69
CA VAL A 34 -3.47 -13.47 6.64
C VAL A 34 -2.84 -14.84 6.89
N ILE A 35 -2.47 -15.15 8.13
CA ILE A 35 -1.77 -16.38 8.52
C ILE A 35 -2.68 -17.25 9.40
N GLY A 36 -2.80 -18.53 9.06
CA GLY A 36 -3.58 -19.51 9.82
C GLY A 36 -4.94 -19.86 9.22
N GLU A 37 -5.15 -19.54 7.95
CA GLU A 37 -6.27 -20.03 7.14
C GLU A 37 -5.78 -21.23 6.28
N ASP A 38 -6.65 -21.72 5.40
CA ASP A 38 -6.25 -22.62 4.32
C ASP A 38 -5.04 -22.05 3.54
N GLU A 39 -4.12 -22.92 3.15
CA GLU A 39 -2.84 -22.54 2.54
C GLU A 39 -3.03 -21.67 1.29
N ALA A 40 -4.00 -21.99 0.43
CA ALA A 40 -4.25 -21.21 -0.77
C ALA A 40 -4.75 -19.79 -0.45
N VAL A 41 -5.62 -19.67 0.57
CA VAL A 41 -6.14 -18.38 1.03
C VAL A 41 -5.06 -17.56 1.71
N SER A 42 -4.27 -18.17 2.59
CA SER A 42 -3.16 -17.52 3.27
C SER A 42 -2.12 -17.00 2.28
N ASN A 43 -1.74 -17.81 1.27
CA ASN A 43 -0.80 -17.40 0.23
C ASN A 43 -1.33 -16.24 -0.62
N ALA A 44 -2.60 -16.29 -1.02
CA ALA A 44 -3.23 -15.20 -1.77
C ALA A 44 -3.27 -13.89 -0.98
N ARG A 45 -3.64 -13.96 0.31
CA ARG A 45 -3.68 -12.79 1.20
C ARG A 45 -2.28 -12.24 1.46
N ALA A 46 -1.28 -13.10 1.66
CA ALA A 46 0.10 -12.68 1.85
C ALA A 46 0.65 -11.96 0.60
N ALA A 47 0.38 -12.50 -0.59
CA ALA A 47 0.77 -11.86 -1.85
C ALA A 47 0.12 -10.47 -2.01
N LEU A 48 -1.16 -10.32 -1.64
CA LEU A 48 -1.85 -9.04 -1.65
C LEU A 48 -1.19 -8.01 -0.70
N VAL A 49 -0.86 -8.42 0.52
CA VAL A 49 -0.19 -7.55 1.50
C VAL A 49 1.19 -7.12 0.99
N LEU A 50 1.98 -8.05 0.45
CA LEU A 50 3.31 -7.76 -0.10
C LEU A 50 3.23 -6.78 -1.28
N ALA A 51 2.33 -7.04 -2.23
CA ALA A 51 2.14 -6.15 -3.39
C ALA A 51 1.72 -4.74 -2.95
N THR A 52 0.82 -4.64 -1.98
CA THR A 52 0.38 -3.34 -1.44
C THR A 52 1.52 -2.62 -0.71
N GLY A 53 2.35 -3.36 0.04
CA GLY A 53 3.54 -2.83 0.70
C GLY A 53 4.55 -2.23 -0.29
N ILE A 54 4.77 -2.88 -1.43
CA ILE A 54 5.63 -2.35 -2.51
C ILE A 54 5.08 -1.02 -3.02
N VAL A 55 3.78 -0.93 -3.32
CA VAL A 55 3.16 0.31 -3.80
C VAL A 55 3.31 1.45 -2.79
N LEU A 56 3.10 1.17 -1.50
CA LEU A 56 3.28 2.16 -0.44
C LEU A 56 4.75 2.62 -0.34
N LYS A 57 5.70 1.69 -0.36
CA LYS A 57 7.13 1.98 -0.31
C LYS A 57 7.58 2.87 -1.48
N GLU A 58 7.26 2.48 -2.71
CA GLU A 58 7.65 3.23 -3.91
C GLU A 58 6.94 4.60 -3.95
N GLY A 59 5.67 4.66 -3.53
CA GLY A 59 4.93 5.92 -3.43
C GLY A 59 5.53 6.90 -2.43
N LEU A 60 5.88 6.42 -1.23
CA LEU A 60 6.55 7.24 -0.21
C LEU A 60 7.95 7.67 -0.67
N HIS A 61 8.68 6.79 -1.35
CA HIS A 61 9.98 7.11 -1.93
C HIS A 61 9.90 8.25 -2.95
N LEU A 62 8.88 8.24 -3.83
CA LEU A 62 8.62 9.36 -4.76
C LEU A 62 8.30 10.68 -4.06
N LEU A 63 7.79 10.64 -2.83
CA LEU A 63 7.52 11.81 -2.00
C LEU A 63 8.75 12.25 -1.16
N GLY A 64 9.87 11.53 -1.25
CA GLY A 64 11.05 11.77 -0.43
C GLY A 64 10.88 11.36 1.04
N VAL A 65 9.92 10.47 1.34
CA VAL A 65 9.63 9.95 2.67
C VAL A 65 10.18 8.54 2.80
N GLU A 66 10.88 8.26 3.89
CA GLU A 66 11.38 6.92 4.19
C GLU A 66 10.25 6.00 4.67
N ALA A 67 10.25 4.75 4.17
CA ALA A 67 9.29 3.73 4.56
C ALA A 67 10.01 2.67 5.42
N PRO A 68 9.97 2.77 6.75
CA PRO A 68 10.70 1.85 7.63
C PRO A 68 10.11 0.43 7.58
N GLU A 69 10.98 -0.58 7.64
CA GLU A 69 10.55 -1.99 7.67
C GLU A 69 9.88 -2.37 9.00
N ARG A 70 10.15 -1.61 10.06
CA ARG A 70 9.53 -1.72 11.38
C ARG A 70 9.32 -0.32 11.93
N MET A 71 8.08 -0.04 12.36
CA MET A 71 7.72 1.16 13.13
C MET A 71 7.86 0.90 14.63
#